data_AF-A0A6B3EYQ3-F1
#
_entry.id   AF-A0A6B3EYQ3-F1
#
_cell.length_a   1.000
_cell.length_b   1.000
_cell.length_c   1.000
_cell.angle_alpha   90.00
_cell.angle_beta   90.00
_cell.angle_gamma   90.00
#
_symmetry.space_group_name_H-M   'P 1'
#
loop_
_entity.id
_entity.type
_entity.pdbx_description
1 polymer ?
#
loop_
_entity_poly.entity_id
_entity_poly.type
_entity_poly.pdbx_seq_one_letter_code
_entity_poly.pdbx_strand_id
1 'polypeptide(L)'
;AAAEAAALLALGRTGTVTIGADGSRCGQPVTLLVEASVPPPRMIVFGAIDYAAALARAGSFLGYHVTVCDARPVFATRARFPDADELVVAWPHTYLDRTRTDAR
;
A
#
# COMPACT_ATOMS: atom_id res chain seq x y z
N ALA A 1 9.02 17.23 13.76
CA ALA A 1 8.96 17.88 12.44
C ALA A 1 9.31 16.94 11.29
N ALA A 2 10.57 16.86 10.85
CA ALA A 2 10.93 16.10 9.65
C ALA A 2 10.62 14.59 9.76
N ALA A 3 10.90 13.96 10.92
CA ALA A 3 10.58 12.55 11.14
C ALA A 3 9.06 12.26 11.12
N GLU A 4 8.24 13.14 11.71
CA GLU A 4 6.78 13.00 11.72
C GLU A 4 6.19 13.22 10.32
N ALA A 5 6.70 14.22 9.58
CA ALA A 5 6.33 14.43 8.19
C ALA A 5 6.72 13.23 7.33
N ALA A 6 7.93 12.69 7.51
CA ALA A 6 8.37 11.48 6.82
C ALA A 6 7.50 10.26 7.16
N ALA A 7 7.02 10.13 8.40
CA ALA A 7 6.10 9.06 8.78
C ALA A 7 4.73 9.21 8.10
N LEU A 8 4.18 10.43 8.00
CA LEU A 8 2.96 10.70 7.25
C LEU A 8 3.11 10.32 5.77
N LEU A 9 4.24 10.70 5.15
CA LEU A 9 4.55 10.35 3.76
C LEU A 9 4.73 8.83 3.57
N ALA A 10 5.42 8.15 4.49
CA ALA A 10 5.60 6.70 4.44
C ALA A 10 4.27 5.93 4.54
N LEU A 11 3.30 6.47 5.28
CA LEU A 11 1.95 5.92 5.39
C LEU A 11 1.01 6.41 4.27
N GLY A 12 1.46 7.31 3.39
CA GLY A 12 0.62 7.89 2.35
C GLY A 12 -0.55 8.71 2.90
N ARG A 13 -0.41 9.27 4.10
CA ARG A 13 -1.46 10.01 4.80
C ARG A 13 -1.17 11.51 4.76
N THR A 14 -2.15 12.27 4.28
CA THR A 14 -2.15 13.73 4.45
C THR A 14 -2.54 14.09 5.88
N GLY A 15 -1.82 15.02 6.49
CA GLY A 15 -2.05 15.43 7.86
C GLY A 15 -1.26 16.67 8.24
N THR A 16 -1.29 17.03 9.52
CA THR A 16 -0.55 18.19 10.04
C THR A 16 0.51 17.76 11.05
N VAL A 17 1.59 18.54 11.11
CA VAL A 17 2.67 18.38 12.10
C VAL A 17 2.94 19.73 12.73
N THR A 18 2.85 19.81 14.06
CA THR A 18 3.16 21.04 14.80
C THR A 18 4.60 21.02 15.29
N ILE A 19 5.34 22.09 15.02
CA ILE A 19 6.70 22.28 15.53
C ILE A 19 6.65 23.32 16.65
N GLY A 20 7.23 22.98 17.81
CA GLY A 20 7.32 23.88 18.96
C GLY A 20 8.27 25.07 18.74
N ALA A 21 8.19 26.07 19.62
CA ALA A 21 9.00 27.29 19.55
C ALA A 21 10.52 27.02 19.62
N ASP A 22 10.94 25.98 20.33
CA ASP A 22 12.35 25.61 20.53
C ASP A 22 13.05 25.09 19.26
N GLY A 23 12.30 24.94 18.16
CA GLY A 23 12.81 24.59 16.83
C GLY A 23 12.35 25.53 15.72
N SER A 24 11.70 26.66 16.03
CA SER A 24 11.17 27.61 15.04
C SER A 24 11.97 28.91 15.02
N ARG A 25 12.23 29.45 13.82
CA ARG A 25 12.80 30.82 13.68
C ARG A 25 11.77 31.92 13.98
N CYS A 26 10.52 31.53 14.23
CA CYS A 26 9.36 32.42 14.34
C CYS A 26 9.00 32.76 15.79
N GLY A 27 9.63 32.12 16.78
CA GLY A 27 9.36 32.33 18.21
C GLY A 27 7.98 31.87 18.69
N GLN A 28 7.20 31.21 17.84
CA GLN A 28 5.87 30.66 18.11
C GLN A 28 5.74 29.26 17.49
N PRO A 29 4.81 28.42 17.96
CA PRO A 29 4.50 27.14 17.31
C PRO A 29 4.03 27.34 15.86
N VAL A 30 4.51 26.49 14.96
CA VAL A 30 4.09 26.49 13.55
C VAL A 30 3.46 25.15 13.21
N THR A 31 2.27 25.18 12.61
CA THR A 31 1.60 23.99 12.07
C THR A 31 1.92 23.85 10.59
N LEU A 32 2.52 22.73 10.21
CA LEU A 32 2.78 22.37 8.83
C LEU A 32 1.69 21.43 8.31
N LEU A 33 1.16 21.70 7.12
CA LEU A 33 0.41 20.71 6.36
C LEU A 33 1.40 19.83 5.59
N VAL A 34 1.27 18.51 5.73
CA VAL A 34 2.01 17.51 4.97
C VAL A 34 1.03 16.83 4.04
N GLU A 35 1.16 17.09 2.74
CA GLU A 35 0.35 16.46 1.69
C GLU A 35 1.08 15.22 1.15
N ALA A 36 0.45 14.06 1.23
CA ALA A 36 1.00 12.83 0.69
C ALA A 36 0.40 12.55 -0.70
N SER A 37 1.21 12.74 -1.74
CA SER A 37 0.91 12.30 -3.10
C SER A 37 1.77 11.09 -3.42
N VAL A 38 1.24 9.90 -3.15
CA VAL A 38 1.93 8.62 -3.32
C VAL A 38 1.10 7.68 -4.19
N PRO A 39 1.73 6.71 -4.88
CA PRO A 39 0.99 5.69 -5.62
C PRO A 39 0.02 4.91 -4.72
N PRO A 40 -1.02 4.30 -5.30
CA PRO A 40 -1.90 3.36 -4.60
C PRO A 40 -1.13 2.37 -3.72
N PRO A 41 -1.59 2.10 -2.48
CA PRO A 41 -1.02 1.03 -1.67
C PRO A 41 -1.22 -0.31 -2.38
N ARG A 42 -0.32 -1.27 -2.15
CA ARG A 42 -0.37 -2.58 -2.81
C ARG A 42 -1.04 -3.59 -1.90
N MET A 43 -2.03 -4.31 -2.42
CA MET A 43 -2.61 -5.47 -1.75
C MET A 43 -2.11 -6.74 -2.43
N ILE A 44 -1.28 -7.51 -1.74
CA ILE A 44 -0.75 -8.77 -2.27
C ILE A 44 -1.49 -9.93 -1.60
N VAL A 45 -2.30 -10.65 -2.37
CA VAL A 45 -3.08 -11.80 -1.90
C VAL A 45 -2.35 -13.09 -2.28
N PHE A 46 -1.83 -13.80 -1.28
CA PHE A 46 -1.21 -15.11 -1.46
C PHE A 46 -2.25 -16.22 -1.35
N GLY A 47 -2.44 -16.97 -2.43
CA GLY A 47 -3.44 -18.03 -2.56
C GLY A 47 -4.64 -17.61 -3.39
N ALA A 48 -4.82 -18.26 -4.54
CA ALA A 48 -5.88 -17.98 -5.49
C ALA A 48 -7.12 -18.88 -5.24
N ILE A 49 -7.61 -18.91 -4.00
CA ILE A 49 -8.85 -19.63 -3.64
C ILE A 49 -10.08 -18.72 -3.79
N ASP A 50 -11.29 -19.26 -3.66
CA ASP A 50 -12.51 -18.51 -4.00
C ASP A 50 -12.73 -17.26 -3.13
N TYR A 51 -12.28 -17.28 -1.86
CA TYR A 51 -12.30 -16.09 -0.99
C TYR A 51 -11.42 -14.95 -1.50
N ALA A 52 -10.33 -15.26 -2.21
CA ALA A 52 -9.43 -14.25 -2.74
C ALA A 52 -10.12 -13.37 -3.80
N ALA A 53 -11.16 -13.86 -4.48
CA ALA A 53 -11.91 -13.05 -5.44
C ALA A 53 -12.71 -11.93 -4.76
N ALA A 54 -13.26 -12.21 -3.57
CA ALA A 54 -13.92 -11.20 -2.76
C ALA A 54 -12.92 -10.16 -2.22
N LEU A 55 -11.73 -10.60 -1.78
CA LEU A 55 -10.65 -9.71 -1.35
C LEU A 55 -10.15 -8.82 -2.49
N ALA A 56 -9.96 -9.38 -3.69
CA ALA A 56 -9.51 -8.62 -4.85
C ALA A 56 -10.50 -7.51 -5.22
N ARG A 57 -11.80 -7.81 -5.23
CA ARG A 57 -12.86 -6.82 -5.44
C ARG A 57 -12.85 -5.72 -4.39
N ALA A 58 -12.78 -6.09 -3.11
CA ALA A 58 -12.76 -5.13 -2.02
C ALA A 58 -11.50 -4.24 -2.08
N GLY A 59 -10.34 -4.83 -2.36
CA GLY A 59 -9.07 -4.10 -2.52
C GLY A 59 -9.13 -3.10 -3.66
N SER A 60 -9.55 -3.54 -4.84
CA SER A 60 -9.71 -2.67 -6.01
C SER A 60 -10.68 -1.52 -5.74
N PHE A 61 -11.83 -1.80 -5.12
CA PHE A 61 -12.81 -0.79 -4.72
C PHE A 61 -12.23 0.24 -3.73
N LEU A 62 -11.38 -0.20 -2.80
CA LEU A 62 -10.70 0.67 -1.84
C LEU A 62 -9.48 1.41 -2.44
N GLY A 63 -9.20 1.22 -3.74
CA GLY A 63 -8.11 1.88 -4.45
C GLY A 63 -6.73 1.26 -4.21
N TYR A 64 -6.66 -0.01 -3.84
CA TYR A 64 -5.39 -0.76 -3.83
C TYR A 64 -5.01 -1.22 -5.22
N HIS A 65 -3.71 -1.30 -5.49
CA HIS A 65 -3.17 -2.11 -6.60
C HIS A 65 -3.08 -3.57 -6.15
N VAL A 66 -3.97 -4.40 -6.66
CA VAL A 66 -4.18 -5.78 -6.21
C VAL A 66 -3.37 -6.76 -7.05
N THR A 67 -2.48 -7.52 -6.40
CA THR A 67 -1.81 -8.68 -6.99
C THR A 67 -2.31 -9.96 -6.35
N VAL A 68 -2.78 -10.94 -7.13
CA VAL A 68 -3.05 -12.31 -6.65
C VAL A 68 -1.91 -13.24 -7.07
N CYS A 69 -1.26 -13.88 -6.10
CA CYS A 69 -0.13 -14.78 -6.32
C CYS A 69 -0.45 -16.20 -5.85
N ASP A 70 -0.31 -17.19 -6.73
CA ASP A 70 -0.44 -18.62 -6.40
C ASP A 70 0.53 -19.43 -7.26
N ALA A 71 1.14 -20.50 -6.71
CA ALA A 71 2.08 -21.32 -7.47
C ALA A 71 1.40 -22.17 -8.55
N ARG A 72 0.07 -22.33 -8.47
CA ARG A 72 -0.70 -23.23 -9.32
C ARG A 72 -1.40 -22.42 -10.43
N PRO A 73 -0.97 -22.55 -11.70
CA PRO A 73 -1.49 -21.73 -12.80
C PRO A 73 -2.98 -21.90 -13.06
N VAL A 74 -3.54 -23.08 -12.73
CA VAL A 74 -4.98 -23.36 -12.87
C VAL A 74 -5.85 -22.46 -11.98
N PHE A 75 -5.30 -21.95 -10.87
CA PHE A 75 -6.05 -21.10 -9.95
C PHE A 75 -5.92 -19.61 -10.29
N ALA A 76 -4.70 -19.11 -10.56
CA ALA A 76 -4.45 -17.68 -10.78
C ALA A 76 -4.78 -17.23 -12.22
N THR A 77 -6.07 -17.22 -12.59
CA THR A 77 -6.53 -16.90 -13.95
C THR A 77 -7.39 -15.64 -14.01
N ARG A 78 -7.35 -14.94 -15.14
CA ARG A 78 -8.13 -13.71 -15.37
C ARG A 78 -9.64 -13.94 -15.25
N ALA A 79 -10.11 -15.13 -15.63
CA ALA A 79 -11.52 -15.49 -15.52
C ALA A 79 -11.99 -15.56 -14.05
N ARG A 80 -11.13 -15.99 -13.12
CA ARG A 80 -11.45 -16.08 -11.69
C ARG A 80 -11.24 -14.75 -10.95
N PHE A 81 -10.33 -13.91 -11.44
CA PHE A 81 -9.92 -12.66 -10.82
C PHE A 81 -9.94 -11.50 -11.85
N PRO A 82 -11.12 -11.07 -12.33
CA PRO A 82 -11.22 -9.98 -13.29
C PRO A 82 -10.78 -8.63 -12.69
N ASP A 83 -11.01 -8.44 -11.39
CA ASP A 83 -10.75 -7.18 -10.67
C ASP A 83 -9.32 -7.06 -10.10
N ALA A 84 -8.48 -8.09 -10.26
CA ALA A 84 -7.07 -8.01 -9.85
C ALA A 84 -6.25 -7.30 -10.93
N ASP A 85 -5.40 -6.35 -10.54
CA ASP A 85 -4.48 -5.67 -11.46
C ASP A 85 -3.45 -6.65 -12.01
N GLU A 86 -2.91 -7.50 -11.14
CA GLU A 86 -1.88 -8.49 -11.47
C GLU A 86 -2.23 -9.90 -11.02
N LEU A 87 -1.90 -10.87 -11.87
CA LEU A 87 -1.96 -12.30 -11.57
C LEU A 87 -0.58 -12.90 -11.74
N VAL A 88 -0.05 -13.49 -10.67
CA VAL A 88 1.30 -14.02 -10.64
C VAL A 88 1.27 -15.51 -10.35
N VAL A 89 1.85 -16.29 -11.26
CA VAL A 89 2.08 -17.72 -11.04
C VAL A 89 3.48 -17.90 -10.47
N ALA A 90 3.58 -17.95 -9.15
CA ALA A 90 4.85 -18.15 -8.44
C ALA A 90 4.61 -18.70 -7.03
N TRP A 91 5.64 -19.31 -6.46
CA TRP A 91 5.64 -19.60 -5.04
C TRP A 91 5.56 -18.30 -4.23
N PRO A 92 4.64 -18.19 -3.25
CA PRO A 92 4.44 -16.97 -2.45
C PRO A 92 5.72 -16.37 -1.88
N HIS A 93 6.57 -17.19 -1.26
CA HIS A 93 7.83 -16.74 -0.66
C HIS A 93 8.80 -16.19 -1.74
N THR A 94 8.95 -16.88 -2.87
CA THR A 94 9.81 -16.41 -3.96
C THR A 94 9.31 -15.10 -4.57
N TYR A 95 7.99 -14.92 -4.70
CA TYR A 95 7.43 -13.64 -5.12
C TYR A 95 7.70 -12.55 -4.08
N LEU A 96 7.49 -12.84 -2.80
CA LEU A 96 7.68 -11.87 -1.72
C LEU A 96 9.15 -11.42 -1.61
N ASP A 97 10.11 -12.35 -1.67
CA ASP A 97 11.55 -12.06 -1.54
C ASP A 97 12.05 -11.05 -2.59
N ARG A 98 11.49 -11.08 -3.81
CA ARG A 98 11.83 -10.14 -4.89
C ARG A 98 10.93 -8.90 -4.92
N THR A 99 9.88 -8.86 -4.12
CA THR A 99 8.90 -7.79 -4.12
C THR A 99 9.29 -6.74 -3.10
N ARG A 100 9.57 -5.53 -3.57
CA ARG A 100 9.72 -4.38 -2.67
C ARG A 100 8.39 -4.14 -1.94
N THR A 101 8.42 -4.23 -0.63
CA THR A 101 7.34 -3.83 0.27
C THR A 101 7.63 -2.45 0.84
N ASP A 102 6.57 -1.74 1.23
CA ASP A 102 6.66 -0.51 2.01
C ASP A 102 5.88 -0.70 3.33
N ALA A 103 5.61 0.40 4.04
CA ALA A 103 4.91 0.35 5.33
C ALA A 103 3.37 0.30 5.19
N ARG A 104 2.82 0.25 3.97
CA ARG A 104 1.39 0.33 3.67
C ARG A 104 0.83 -0.99 3.14
#